data_AF-A0A949Y6P8-F1
#
_entry.id   AF-A0A949Y6P8-F1
#
_cell.length_a   1.000
_cell.length_b   1.000
_cell.length_c   1.000
_cell.angle_alpha   90.00
_cell.angle_beta   90.00
_cell.angle_gamma   90.00
#
_symmetry.space_group_name_H-M   'P 1'
#
loop_
_entity.id
_entity.type
_entity.pdbx_description
1 polymer ?
#
loop_
_entity_poly.entity_id
_entity_poly.type
_entity_poly.pdbx_seq_one_letter_code
_entity_poly.pdbx_strand_id
1 'polypeptide(L)' 'MHIAPGTPKVVAGFRWAAAIPQYTIGHAQRVARIDAAAARIPGLLLIGNYADGVSVADCVRRARVVAAQAAR' A
#
# COMPACT_ATOMS: atom_id res chain seq x y z
N MET A 1 -28.19 -28.19 -9.12
CA MET A 1 -28.74 -26.92 -9.64
C MET A 1 -27.76 -26.39 -10.68
N HIS A 2 -28.09 -26.55 -11.96
CA HIS A 2 -27.31 -25.96 -13.06
C HIS A 2 -28.05 -24.69 -13.50
N ILE A 3 -27.39 -23.53 -13.38
CA ILE A 3 -27.87 -22.30 -14.01
C ILE A 3 -27.28 -22.27 -15.42
N ALA A 4 -28.14 -22.23 -16.44
CA ALA A 4 -27.70 -21.99 -17.81
C ALA A 4 -27.05 -20.60 -17.89
N PRO A 5 -25.83 -20.47 -18.45
CA PRO A 5 -25.16 -19.19 -18.50
C PRO A 5 -25.90 -18.23 -19.44
N GLY A 6 -26.39 -17.12 -18.89
CA GLY A 6 -26.91 -15.98 -19.67
C GLY A 6 -25.81 -14.98 -19.99
N THR A 7 -25.96 -14.22 -21.08
CA THR A 7 -24.98 -13.21 -21.49
C THR A 7 -24.99 -12.01 -20.53
N PRO A 8 -23.85 -11.55 -19.98
CA PRO A 8 -23.80 -10.38 -19.12
C PRO A 8 -24.17 -9.11 -19.91
N LYS A 9 -25.02 -8.26 -19.32
CA LYS A 9 -25.44 -6.99 -19.94
C LYS A 9 -24.37 -5.91 -19.93
N VAL A 10 -23.45 -5.96 -18.97
CA VAL A 10 -22.33 -5.03 -18.82
C VAL A 10 -21.11 -5.81 -18.34
N VAL A 11 -19.96 -5.53 -18.94
CA VAL A 11 -18.66 -6.07 -18.52
C VAL A 11 -17.67 -4.91 -18.44
N ALA A 12 -17.07 -4.74 -17.28
CA ALA A 12 -15.95 -3.82 -17.08
C ALA A 12 -14.88 -4.55 -16.26
N GLY A 13 -13.62 -4.36 -16.63
CA GLY A 13 -12.50 -5.03 -15.98
C GLY A 13 -11.25 -4.20 -16.07
N PHE A 14 -10.50 -4.18 -14.97
CA PHE A 14 -9.18 -3.55 -14.90
C PHE A 14 -8.18 -4.60 -14.46
N ARG A 15 -7.02 -4.61 -15.11
CA ARG A 15 -5.91 -5.48 -14.73
C ARG A 15 -4.77 -4.63 -14.21
N TRP A 16 -4.49 -4.78 -12.92
CA TRP A 16 -3.38 -4.12 -12.25
C TRP A 16 -2.24 -5.12 -12.11
N ALA A 17 -1.15 -4.93 -12.85
CA ALA A 17 -0.02 -5.85 -12.86
C ALA A 17 0.65 -6.00 -11.49
N ALA A 18 0.65 -4.93 -10.67
CA ALA A 18 1.19 -4.89 -9.32
C ALA A 18 0.15 -4.28 -8.36
N ALA A 19 -1.03 -4.91 -8.28
CA ALA A 19 -2.17 -4.36 -7.55
C ALA A 19 -1.94 -4.22 -6.05
N ILE A 20 -1.35 -5.26 -5.44
CA ILE A 20 -1.27 -5.43 -3.99
C ILE A 20 0.17 -5.76 -3.63
N PRO A 21 0.84 -4.94 -2.80
CA PRO A 21 2.18 -5.26 -2.32
C PRO A 21 2.14 -6.54 -1.48
N GLN A 22 3.13 -7.40 -1.70
CA GLN A 22 3.26 -8.66 -0.98
C GLN A 22 4.29 -8.52 0.12
N TYR A 23 3.87 -8.67 1.37
CA TYR A 23 4.75 -8.60 2.53
C TYR A 23 5.40 -9.96 2.75
N THR A 24 6.40 -10.26 1.91
CA THR A 24 7.14 -11.51 1.96
C THR A 24 8.00 -11.61 3.23
N ILE A 25 8.55 -12.81 3.49
CA ILE A 25 9.47 -13.02 4.61
C ILE A 25 10.62 -11.99 4.51
N GLY A 26 10.89 -11.28 5.60
CA GLY A 26 11.89 -10.22 5.64
C GLY A 26 11.35 -8.81 5.33
N HIS A 27 10.05 -8.66 5.06
CA HIS A 27 9.44 -7.37 4.71
C HIS A 27 9.63 -6.31 5.80
N ALA A 28 9.33 -6.64 7.05
CA ALA A 28 9.48 -5.71 8.17
C ALA A 28 10.92 -5.19 8.30
N GLN A 29 11.92 -6.05 8.13
CA GLN A 29 13.34 -5.67 8.15
C GLN A 29 13.71 -4.80 6.92
N ARG A 30 13.08 -5.03 5.77
CA ARG A 30 13.26 -4.20 4.57
C ARG A 30 12.68 -2.80 4.79
N VAL A 31 11.47 -2.70 5.33
CA VAL A 31 10.84 -1.41 5.67
C VAL A 31 11.67 -0.65 6.70
N ALA A 32 12.13 -1.31 7.77
CA ALA A 32 12.98 -0.68 8.77
C ALA A 32 14.30 -0.11 8.18
N ARG A 33 14.93 -0.84 7.24
CA ARG A 33 16.12 -0.35 6.53
C ARG A 33 15.82 0.86 5.64
N ILE A 34 14.66 0.87 4.97
CA ILE A 34 14.21 2.00 4.15
C ILE A 34 13.97 3.22 5.03
N ASP A 35 13.22 3.07 6.13
CA ASP A 35 12.91 4.17 7.05
C ASP A 35 14.20 4.75 7.68
N ALA A 36 15.14 3.88 8.10
CA ALA A 36 16.45 4.31 8.61
C ALA A 36 17.31 5.02 7.55
N ALA A 37 17.23 4.59 6.29
CA ALA A 37 17.91 5.26 5.19
C ALA A 37 17.31 6.64 4.90
N ALA A 38 15.98 6.74 4.89
CA ALA A 38 15.26 7.99 4.66
C ALA A 38 15.54 9.03 5.76
N ALA A 39 15.62 8.59 7.02
CA ALA A 39 15.92 9.47 8.15
C ALA A 39 17.27 10.21 8.05
N ARG A 40 18.20 9.74 7.20
CA ARG A 40 19.49 10.42 6.94
C ARG A 40 19.38 11.57 5.94
N ILE A 41 18.22 11.77 5.31
CA ILE A 41 17.97 12.81 4.31
C ILE A 41 16.96 13.80 4.88
N PRO A 42 17.40 15.00 5.34
CA PRO A 42 16.50 15.99 5.90
C PRO A 42 15.37 16.37 4.93
N GLY A 43 14.14 16.41 5.45
CA GLY A 43 12.94 16.74 4.67
C GLY A 43 12.39 15.61 3.81
N LEU A 44 13.04 14.43 3.75
CA LEU A 44 12.48 13.27 3.05
C LEU A 44 11.56 12.46 3.97
N LEU A 45 10.29 12.33 3.56
CA LEU A 45 9.29 11.52 4.25
C LEU A 45 8.69 10.50 3.29
N LEU A 46 8.48 9.27 3.78
CA LEU A 46 8.00 8.16 2.97
C LEU A 46 6.64 7.64 3.44
N ILE A 47 5.69 7.56 2.50
CA ILE A 47 4.34 7.03 2.73
C ILE A 47 3.96 6.02 1.65
N GLY A 48 3.03 5.12 1.97
CA GLY A 48 2.47 4.18 1.01
C GLY A 48 1.97 2.89 1.64
N ASN A 49 1.22 2.12 0.86
CA ASN A 49 0.65 0.82 1.24
C ASN A 49 1.68 -0.32 1.27
N TYR A 50 2.96 -0.01 1.04
CA TYR A 50 4.04 -1.00 1.07
C TYR A 50 4.61 -1.19 2.47
N ALA A 51 4.27 -0.35 3.45
CA ALA A 51 5.04 -0.27 4.67
C ALA A 51 4.46 -1.14 5.79
N ASP A 52 3.38 -0.69 6.44
CA ASP A 52 2.78 -1.33 7.62
C ASP A 52 1.26 -1.53 7.52
N GLY A 53 0.72 -1.54 6.31
CA GLY A 53 -0.65 -1.99 6.03
C GLY A 53 -1.07 -1.72 4.59
N VAL A 54 -1.87 -2.64 4.04
CA VAL A 54 -2.24 -2.64 2.62
C VAL A 54 -3.56 -1.90 2.39
N SER A 55 -4.43 -1.86 3.40
CA SER A 55 -5.77 -1.30 3.27
C SER A 55 -5.75 0.22 3.12
N VAL A 56 -6.82 0.77 2.55
CA VAL A 56 -7.01 2.24 2.50
C VAL A 56 -6.97 2.85 3.90
N ALA A 57 -7.57 2.18 4.90
CA ALA A 57 -7.55 2.63 6.28
C ALA A 57 -6.14 2.70 6.86
N ASP A 58 -5.29 1.71 6.57
CA ASP A 58 -3.89 1.72 7.00
C ASP A 58 -3.09 2.84 6.34
N CYS A 59 -3.29 3.06 5.03
CA CYS A 59 -2.69 4.18 4.31
C CYS A 59 -3.06 5.52 4.95
N VAL A 60 -4.33 5.72 5.28
CA VAL A 60 -4.80 6.95 5.95
C VAL A 60 -4.18 7.08 7.34
N ARG A 61 -4.11 5.99 8.12
CA ARG A 61 -3.47 5.99 9.44
C ARG A 61 -1.99 6.38 9.34
N ARG A 62 -1.23 5.76 8.45
CA ARG A 62 0.20 6.08 8.24
C ARG A 62 0.38 7.52 7.76
N ALA A 63 -0.44 7.97 6.80
CA ALA A 63 -0.37 9.33 6.26
C ALA A 63 -0.54 10.39 7.36
N ARG A 64 -1.46 10.19 8.31
CA ARG A 64 -1.64 11.10 9.45
C ARG A 64 -0.39 11.19 10.33
N VAL A 65 0.24 10.06 10.62
CA VAL A 65 1.47 10.01 11.42
C VAL A 65 2.61 10.75 10.71
N VAL A 66 2.80 10.49 9.42
CA VAL A 66 3.88 11.11 8.64
C VAL A 66 3.63 12.61 8.38
N ALA A 67 2.38 13.01 8.15
CA ALA A 67 2.03 14.43 8.01
C ALA A 67 2.36 15.24 9.27
N ALA A 68 2.17 14.67 10.46
CA ALA A 68 2.56 15.31 11.72
C ALA A 68 4.09 15.48 11.88
N GLN A 69 4.89 14.71 11.14
CA GLN A 69 6.35 14.88 11.09
C GLN A 69 6.76 16.01 10.14
N ALA A 70 6.01 16.23 9.06
CA ALA A 70 6.25 17.32 8.10
C ALA A 70 5.92 18.72 8.64
N ALA A 71 5.06 18.81 9.66
CA ALA A 71 4.68 20.08 10.29
C ALA A 71 5.70 20.59 11.33
N ARG A 72 6.87 19.93 11.43
CA ARG A 72 7.97 20.26 12.35
C ARG A 72 9.15 20.80 11.56
#